data_AF-A0A4Q7FZA4-F1
#
_entry.id   AF-A0A4Q7FZA4-F1
#
_cell.length_a   1.000
_cell.length_b   1.000
_cell.length_c   1.000
_cell.angle_alpha   90.00
_cell.angle_beta   90.00
_cell.angle_gamma   90.00
#
_symmetry.space_group_name_H-M   'P 1'
#
loop_
_entity.id
_entity.type
_entity.pdbx_description
1 polymer ?
#
loop_
_entity_poly.entity_id
_entity_poly.type
_entity_poly.pdbx_seq_one_letter_code
_entity_poly.pdbx_strand_id
1 'polypeptide(L)'
;MVTATLDSDTCVECGAKDGIFVETEDDGPPFHNGCRCALLFLLPGEKPYRQTFRQWLKAQDAATQDKLLGKAKGKLYRAGKVSVSGFVDVRGNELTLDQLKRRERRKPK
;
A
#
# COMPACT_ATOMS: atom_id res chain seq x y z
N MET A 1 9.86 -4.24 -10.76
CA MET A 1 9.13 -4.28 -9.46
C MET A 1 8.99 -2.86 -8.94
N VAL A 2 7.80 -2.48 -8.48
CA VAL A 2 7.53 -1.17 -7.90
C VAL A 2 8.06 -1.12 -6.46
N THR A 3 8.74 -0.03 -6.10
CA THR A 3 9.19 0.24 -4.73
C THR A 3 8.65 1.59 -4.25
N ALA A 4 8.03 1.64 -3.08
CA ALA A 4 7.58 2.87 -2.45
C ALA A 4 8.62 3.43 -1.46
N THR A 5 8.59 4.74 -1.27
CA THR A 5 9.33 5.42 -0.20
C THR A 5 8.79 4.97 1.16
N LEU A 6 9.67 4.78 2.15
CA LEU A 6 9.32 4.26 3.47
C LEU A 6 9.16 5.39 4.49
N ASP A 7 8.14 6.23 4.31
CA ASP A 7 7.83 7.33 5.23
C ASP A 7 6.33 7.57 5.40
N SER A 8 6.00 8.42 6.37
CA SER A 8 4.61 8.75 6.72
C SER A 8 3.92 9.71 5.74
N ASP A 9 4.64 10.21 4.73
CA ASP A 9 4.11 11.09 3.68
C ASP A 9 3.80 10.30 2.40
N THR A 10 4.11 9.01 2.38
CA THR A 10 3.76 8.08 1.31
C THR A 10 2.28 7.74 1.39
N CYS A 11 1.56 8.00 0.29
CA CYS A 11 0.13 7.73 0.20
C CYS A 11 -0.17 6.22 0.23
N VAL A 12 -1.41 5.89 0.56
CA VAL A 12 -1.87 4.49 0.68
C VAL A 12 -1.75 3.74 -0.65
N GLU A 13 -1.95 4.41 -1.78
CA GLU A 13 -1.78 3.82 -3.11
C GLU A 13 -0.32 3.39 -3.36
N CYS A 14 0.64 4.27 -3.12
CA CYS A 14 2.06 3.94 -3.26
C CYS A 14 2.43 2.76 -2.36
N GLY A 15 2.03 2.81 -1.09
CA GLY A 15 2.27 1.73 -0.13
C GLY A 15 1.58 0.41 -0.49
N ALA A 16 0.44 0.47 -1.18
CA ALA A 16 -0.30 -0.70 -1.67
C ALA A 16 0.36 -1.34 -2.91
N LYS A 17 1.02 -0.52 -3.74
CA LYS A 17 1.74 -0.98 -4.94
C LYS A 17 3.19 -1.39 -4.65
N ASP A 18 3.73 -1.15 -3.45
CA ASP A 18 5.09 -1.61 -3.08
C ASP A 18 5.22 -3.14 -3.19
N GLY A 19 6.18 -3.58 -3.99
CA GLY A 19 6.47 -4.99 -4.23
C GLY A 19 5.70 -5.64 -5.38
N ILE A 20 4.82 -4.92 -6.09
CA ILE A 20 4.18 -5.47 -7.29
C ILE A 20 5.20 -5.55 -8.44
N PHE A 21 5.10 -6.59 -9.24
CA PHE A 21 5.83 -6.70 -10.50
C PHE A 21 4.94 -6.16 -11.61
N VAL A 22 5.56 -5.35 -12.47
CA VAL A 22 4.92 -4.79 -13.66
C VAL A 22 5.54 -5.48 -14.87
N GLU A 23 4.74 -5.72 -15.90
CA GLU A 23 5.17 -6.44 -17.10
C GLU A 23 5.98 -5.52 -18.01
N THR A 24 5.54 -4.27 -18.16
CA THR A 24 6.21 -3.25 -18.97
C THR A 24 6.61 -2.05 -18.12
N GLU A 25 7.52 -1.22 -18.64
CA GLU A 25 7.89 0.04 -18.00
C GLU A 25 6.72 1.04 -17.96
N ASP A 26 5.83 0.97 -18.96
CA ASP A 26 4.64 1.83 -19.06
C ASP A 26 3.62 1.56 -17.95
N ASP A 27 3.60 0.33 -17.42
CA ASP A 27 2.78 -0.06 -16.26
C ASP A 27 3.41 0.38 -14.92
N GLY A 28 4.59 1.00 -14.95
CA GLY A 28 5.36 1.46 -13.81
C GLY A 28 4.98 2.87 -13.31
N PRO A 29 5.61 3.34 -12.22
CA PRO A 29 5.43 4.71 -11.74
C PRO A 29 6.01 5.74 -12.74
N PRO A 30 5.49 6.99 -12.74
CA PRO A 30 4.56 7.56 -11.76
C PRO A 30 3.09 7.23 -12.05
N PHE A 31 2.35 6.79 -11.02
CA PHE A 31 0.92 6.46 -11.14
C PHE A 31 -0.01 7.67 -11.02
N HIS A 32 0.44 8.68 -10.28
CA HIS A 32 -0.33 9.87 -9.96
C HIS A 32 0.61 11.04 -9.68
N ASN A 33 0.05 12.26 -9.58
CA ASN A 33 0.84 13.42 -9.18
C ASN A 33 1.46 13.22 -7.79
N GLY A 34 2.74 13.57 -7.62
CA GLY A 34 3.47 13.36 -6.36
C GLY A 34 3.70 11.89 -6.01
N CYS A 35 3.73 10.98 -7.00
CA CYS A 35 4.01 9.57 -6.79
C CYS A 35 5.36 9.38 -6.06
N ARG A 36 5.34 8.56 -5.00
CA ARG A 36 6.53 8.23 -4.19
C ARG A 36 7.03 6.81 -4.44
N CYS A 37 6.68 6.27 -5.60
CA CYS A 37 7.16 4.99 -6.09
C CYS A 37 8.26 5.16 -7.14
N ALA A 38 9.14 4.17 -7.23
CA ALA A 38 10.12 4.02 -8.30
C ALA A 38 10.06 2.59 -8.87
N LEU A 39 10.52 2.42 -10.10
CA LEU A 39 10.68 1.11 -10.72
C LEU A 39 12.08 0.57 -10.41
N LEU A 40 12.14 -0.59 -9.74
CA LEU A 40 13.36 -1.38 -9.55
C LEU A 40 13.36 -2.55 -10.53
N PHE A 41 14.36 -2.60 -11.42
CA PHE A 41 14.62 -3.74 -12.28
C PHE A 41 15.32 -4.85 -11.50
N LEU A 42 14.82 -6.08 -11.64
CA LEU A 42 15.38 -7.26 -10.99
C LEU A 42 15.77 -8.27 -12.06
N LEU A 43 16.94 -8.88 -11.90
CA LEU A 43 17.36 -9.98 -12.74
C LEU A 43 16.50 -11.23 -12.43
N PRO A 44 16.30 -12.15 -13.40
CA PRO A 44 15.57 -13.38 -13.16
C PRO A 44 16.16 -14.17 -11.98
N GLY A 45 15.31 -14.57 -11.04
CA GLY A 45 15.69 -15.33 -9.85
C GLY A 45 16.17 -14.49 -8.65
N GLU A 46 16.42 -13.19 -8.84
CA GLU A 46 16.82 -12.31 -7.75
C GLU A 46 15.64 -11.91 -6.86
N LYS A 47 15.91 -11.81 -5.56
CA LYS A 47 14.97 -11.28 -4.57
C LYS A 47 15.48 -9.93 -4.07
N PRO A 48 14.63 -8.90 -4.03
CA PRO A 48 15.05 -7.59 -3.56
C PRO A 48 15.41 -7.64 -2.07
N TYR A 49 16.64 -7.26 -1.72
CA TYR A 49 17.06 -7.13 -0.33
C TYR A 49 16.65 -5.76 0.23
N ARG A 50 15.38 -5.64 0.64
CA ARG A 50 14.82 -4.43 1.26
C ARG A 50 13.67 -4.73 2.20
N GLN A 51 13.36 -3.77 3.06
CA GLN A 51 12.10 -3.74 3.79
C GLN A 51 10.97 -3.30 2.85
N THR A 52 9.82 -3.99 2.88
CA THR A 52 8.61 -3.54 2.17
C THR A 52 7.88 -2.45 2.95
N PHE A 53 7.07 -1.65 2.27
CA PHE A 53 6.23 -0.63 2.90
C PHE A 53 5.33 -1.21 3.98
N ARG A 54 4.76 -2.40 3.73
CA ARG A 54 3.94 -3.10 4.72
C ARG A 54 4.74 -3.49 5.97
N GLN A 55 5.98 -3.96 5.80
CA GLN A 55 6.86 -4.29 6.93
C GLN A 55 7.26 -3.05 7.71
N TRP A 56 7.61 -1.98 7.00
CA TRP A 56 7.95 -0.68 7.59
C TRP A 56 6.77 -0.12 8.39
N LEU A 57 5.57 -0.03 7.79
CA LEU A 57 4.38 0.52 8.43
C LEU A 57 3.96 -0.27 9.68
N LYS A 58 4.12 -1.61 9.63
CA LYS A 58 3.83 -2.49 10.77
C LYS A 58 4.74 -2.20 11.97
N ALA A 59 5.98 -1.78 11.71
CA ALA A 59 6.95 -1.45 12.76
C ALA A 59 6.77 -0.04 13.34
N GLN A 60 5.97 0.82 12.70
CA GLN A 60 5.73 2.18 13.17
C GLN A 60 4.74 2.22 14.35
N ASP A 61 4.81 3.30 15.13
CA ASP A 61 3.88 3.56 16.23
C ASP A 61 2.45 3.89 15.74
N ALA A 62 1.51 3.93 16.68
CA ALA A 62 0.12 4.21 16.37
C ALA A 62 -0.07 5.61 15.77
N ALA A 63 0.71 6.60 16.21
CA ALA A 63 0.62 7.98 15.73
C ALA A 63 1.02 8.09 14.25
N THR A 64 2.11 7.42 13.86
CA THR A 64 2.61 7.38 12.48
C THR A 64 1.66 6.60 11.57
N GLN A 65 1.14 5.46 12.04
CA GLN A 65 0.13 4.71 11.30
C GLN A 65 -1.17 5.51 11.12
N ASP A 66 -1.58 6.28 12.14
CA ASP A 66 -2.77 7.12 12.09
C ASP A 66 -2.56 8.39 11.24
N LYS A 67 -1.33 8.93 11.16
CA LYS A 67 -0.99 10.02 10.23
C LYS A 67 -1.21 9.59 8.78
N LEU A 68 -0.79 8.38 8.44
CA LEU A 68 -0.86 7.85 7.08
C LEU A 68 -2.26 7.35 6.71
N LEU A 69 -2.88 6.53 7.56
CA LEU A 69 -4.16 5.88 7.26
C LEU A 69 -5.38 6.69 7.74
N GLY A 70 -5.17 7.65 8.65
CA GLY A 70 -6.23 8.20 9.48
C GLY A 70 -6.61 7.27 10.65
N LYS A 71 -7.03 7.84 11.78
CA LYS A 71 -7.29 7.11 13.04
C LYS A 71 -8.19 5.88 12.89
N ALA A 72 -9.26 5.99 12.10
CA ALA A 72 -10.23 4.91 11.94
C ALA A 72 -9.66 3.73 11.13
N LYS A 73 -8.98 3.99 10.02
CA LYS A 73 -8.33 2.94 9.20
C LYS A 73 -7.09 2.40 9.91
N GLY A 74 -6.32 3.25 10.60
CA GLY A 74 -5.22 2.83 11.46
C GLY A 74 -5.65 1.83 12.53
N LYS A 75 -6.82 2.03 13.16
CA LYS A 75 -7.40 1.04 14.07
C LYS A 75 -7.73 -0.29 13.38
N LEU A 76 -8.28 -0.27 12.17
CA LEU A 76 -8.56 -1.49 11.38
C LEU A 76 -7.28 -2.22 10.98
N TYR A 77 -6.24 -1.47 10.62
CA TYR A 77 -4.93 -1.99 10.26
C TYR A 77 -4.25 -2.68 11.45
N ARG A 78 -4.17 -1.99 12.60
CA ARG A 78 -3.61 -2.55 13.84
C ARG A 78 -4.39 -3.77 14.34
N ALA A 79 -5.71 -3.79 14.13
CA ALA A 79 -6.55 -4.94 14.44
C ALA A 79 -6.39 -6.11 13.44
N GLY A 80 -5.55 -5.98 12.41
CA GLY A 80 -5.33 -7.00 11.39
C GLY A 80 -6.51 -7.23 10.44
N LYS A 81 -7.55 -6.39 10.50
CA LYS A 81 -8.77 -6.56 9.71
C LYS A 81 -8.60 -6.14 8.25
N VAL A 82 -7.70 -5.19 7.99
CA VAL A 82 -7.43 -4.67 6.63
C VAL A 82 -5.94 -4.46 6.47
N SER A 83 -5.34 -5.01 5.41
CA SER A 83 -3.94 -4.75 5.03
C SER A 83 -3.81 -3.39 4.31
N VAL A 84 -2.58 -2.91 4.12
CA VAL A 84 -2.32 -1.67 3.34
C VAL A 84 -2.97 -1.73 1.95
N SER A 85 -2.75 -2.81 1.21
CA SER A 85 -3.40 -3.06 -0.09
C SER A 85 -4.92 -3.16 -0.01
N GLY A 86 -5.47 -3.51 1.15
CA GLY A 86 -6.90 -3.56 1.37
C GLY A 86 -7.54 -2.17 1.43
N PHE A 87 -6.79 -1.10 1.63
CA PHE A 87 -7.36 0.25 1.71
C PHE A 87 -7.55 0.93 0.37
N VAL A 88 -7.14 0.31 -0.74
CA VAL A 88 -7.34 0.85 -2.09
C VAL A 88 -8.21 -0.06 -2.94
N ASP A 89 -8.81 0.51 -3.99
CA ASP A 89 -9.42 -0.24 -5.08
C ASP A 89 -8.38 -0.66 -6.12
N VAL A 90 -8.82 -1.34 -7.18
CA VAL A 90 -7.93 -1.81 -8.27
C VAL A 90 -7.31 -0.67 -9.08
N ARG A 91 -7.90 0.53 -9.02
CA ARG A 91 -7.41 1.73 -9.68
C ARG A 91 -6.47 2.55 -8.80
N GLY A 92 -6.26 2.15 -7.54
CA GLY A 92 -5.44 2.85 -6.58
C GLY A 92 -6.19 3.85 -5.69
N ASN A 93 -7.50 4.04 -5.89
CA ASN A 93 -8.26 5.00 -5.08
C ASN A 93 -8.45 4.47 -3.66
N GLU A 94 -8.20 5.33 -2.68
CA GLU A 94 -8.38 4.97 -1.28
C GLU A 94 -9.86 4.80 -0.92
N LEU A 95 -10.20 3.63 -0.37
CA LEU A 95 -11.56 3.28 0.04
C LEU A 95 -11.96 4.00 1.32
N THR A 96 -13.18 4.55 1.34
CA THR A 96 -13.81 5.08 2.56
C THR A 96 -14.18 3.96 3.53
N LEU A 97 -14.43 4.31 4.80
CA LEU A 97 -14.86 3.34 5.80
C LEU A 97 -16.15 2.62 5.40
N ASP A 98 -17.07 3.31 4.73
CA ASP A 98 -18.33 2.70 4.31
C ASP A 98 -18.15 1.80 3.08
N GLN A 99 -17.24 2.14 2.16
CA GLN A 99 -16.84 1.24 1.09
C GLN A 99 -16.17 -0.03 1.63
N LEU A 100 -15.29 0.09 2.64
CA LEU A 100 -14.67 -1.05 3.30
C LEU A 100 -15.72 -1.97 3.96
N LYS A 101 -16.69 -1.39 4.70
CA LYS A 101 -17.80 -2.16 5.29
C LYS A 101 -18.64 -2.88 4.22
N ARG A 102 -18.97 -2.20 3.12
CA ARG A 102 -19.72 -2.81 2.00
C ARG A 102 -18.94 -3.96 1.36
N ARG A 103 -17.62 -3.82 1.20
CA ARG A 103 -16.77 -4.86 0.62
C ARG A 103 -16.70 -6.10 1.51
N GLU A 104 -16.55 -5.92 2.82
CA GLU A 104 -16.56 -7.04 3.77
C GLU A 104 -17.90 -7.79 3.77
N ARG A 105 -19.03 -7.10 3.63
CA ARG A 105 -20.36 -7.74 3.49
C ARG A 105 -20.53 -8.56 2.22
N ARG A 106 -19.79 -8.22 1.14
CA ARG A 106 -19.90 -8.87 -0.17
C ARG A 106 -18.97 -10.08 -0.32
N LYS A 107 -17.93 -10.22 0.50
CA LYS A 107 -17.03 -11.37 0.42
C LYS A 107 -17.82 -12.65 0.73
N PRO A 108 -17.84 -13.65 -0.19
CA PRO A 108 -18.41 -14.95 0.13
C PRO A 108 -17.63 -15.56 1.31
N LYS A 109 -18.36 -16.27 2.18
CA LYS A 109 -17.85 -16.84 3.42
C LYS A 109 -16.94 -18.04 3.14
#